data_AF-A0A523V604-F1
#
_entry.id   AF-A0A523V604-F1
#
_cell.length_a   1.000
_cell.length_b   1.000
_cell.length_c   1.000
_cell.angle_alpha   90.00
_cell.angle_beta   90.00
_cell.angle_gamma   90.00
#
_symmetry.space_group_name_H-M   'P 1'
#
loop_
_entity.id
_entity.type
_entity.pdbx_description
1 polymer ?
#
loop_
_entity_poly.entity_id
_entity_poly.type
_entity_poly.pdbx_seq_one_letter_code
_entity_poly.pdbx_strand_id
1 'polypeptide(L)'
;MTIPGARATEESKDPYAVVKFFTPDAGWTWFVTEWEPESGVFFGLVEGLYTEFGTFSLQELTEARGPWGMRVERDLHFRPTRVRELKAYQREWGGRGPYDRTSAGEGG
;
A
#
# COMPACT_ATOMS: atom_id res chain seq x y z
N MET A 1 14.38 -5.96 -2.12
CA MET A 1 13.59 -5.31 -3.19
C MET A 1 13.75 -3.82 -3.04
N THR A 2 14.07 -3.12 -4.12
CA THR A 2 14.36 -1.67 -4.13
C THR A 2 13.12 -0.91 -4.58
N ILE A 3 12.83 0.22 -3.94
CA ILE A 3 11.77 1.14 -4.40
C ILE A 3 12.38 2.04 -5.48
N PRO A 4 11.74 2.21 -6.65
CA PRO A 4 12.19 3.18 -7.64
C PRO A 4 12.37 4.57 -7.02
N GLY A 5 13.43 5.29 -7.42
CA GLY A 5 13.66 6.66 -6.97
C GLY A 5 12.62 7.63 -7.53
N ALA A 6 12.60 8.87 -7.03
CA ALA A 6 11.68 9.88 -7.54
C ALA A 6 11.78 10.05 -9.05
N ARG A 7 10.62 10.17 -9.68
CA ARG A 7 10.43 10.33 -11.13
C ARG A 7 10.85 9.14 -11.99
N ALA A 8 11.32 8.05 -11.38
CA ALA A 8 11.77 6.87 -12.12
C ALA A 8 10.65 6.17 -12.89
N THR A 9 9.39 6.49 -12.59
CA THR A 9 8.21 5.90 -13.24
C THR A 9 7.38 6.90 -14.04
N GLU A 10 7.82 8.16 -14.22
CA GLU A 10 7.07 9.21 -14.93
C GLU A 10 6.66 8.81 -16.36
N GLU A 11 7.51 8.07 -17.07
CA GLU A 11 7.21 7.62 -18.44
C GLU A 11 6.36 6.34 -18.48
N SER A 12 6.14 5.69 -17.34
CA SER A 12 5.35 4.47 -17.24
C SER A 12 3.88 4.79 -16.98
N LYS A 13 3.01 4.37 -17.90
CA LYS A 13 1.55 4.49 -17.73
C LYS A 13 0.96 3.46 -16.77
N ASP A 14 1.73 2.44 -16.38
CA ASP A 14 1.30 1.35 -15.50
C ASP A 14 2.49 0.84 -14.67
N PRO A 15 3.02 1.67 -13.75
CA PRO A 15 4.14 1.27 -12.92
C PRO A 15 3.76 0.15 -11.95
N TYR A 16 4.77 -0.52 -11.40
CA TYR A 16 4.57 -1.43 -10.29
C TYR A 16 4.47 -0.64 -8.99
N ALA A 17 3.41 -0.86 -8.23
CA ALA A 17 3.43 -0.58 -6.81
C ALA A 17 4.24 -1.68 -6.13
N VAL A 18 5.17 -1.28 -5.26
CA VAL A 18 6.20 -2.15 -4.68
C VAL A 18 6.05 -2.30 -3.17
N VAL A 19 5.38 -1.36 -2.51
CA VAL A 19 5.06 -1.41 -1.08
C VAL A 19 3.58 -1.10 -0.91
N LYS A 20 2.95 -1.75 0.07
CA LYS A 20 1.59 -1.46 0.51
C LYS A 20 1.61 -1.12 1.99
N PHE A 21 1.01 0.01 2.35
CA PHE A 21 0.67 0.38 3.72
C PHE A 21 -0.84 0.38 3.89
N PHE A 22 -1.35 0.15 5.10
CA PHE A 22 -2.78 0.20 5.37
C PHE A 22 -3.07 0.56 6.82
N THR A 23 -4.26 1.09 7.06
CA THR A 23 -4.82 1.25 8.41
C THR A 23 -5.65 0.02 8.77
N PRO A 24 -5.38 -0.64 9.90
CA PRO A 24 -6.18 -1.80 10.34
C PRO A 24 -7.62 -1.44 10.72
N ASP A 25 -7.86 -0.18 11.10
CA ASP A 25 -9.08 0.31 11.74
C ASP A 25 -9.76 1.49 11.01
N ALA A 26 -9.22 1.95 9.88
CA ALA A 26 -9.73 3.13 9.18
C ALA A 26 -10.00 2.94 7.68
N GLY A 27 -9.65 1.80 7.09
CA GLY A 27 -9.95 1.49 5.68
C GLY A 27 -9.13 2.26 4.64
N TRP A 28 -8.03 2.89 5.05
CA TRP A 28 -7.07 3.54 4.15
C TRP A 28 -5.98 2.57 3.73
N THR A 29 -5.57 2.65 2.45
CA THR A 29 -4.44 1.92 1.87
C THR A 29 -3.58 2.87 1.03
N TRP A 30 -2.26 2.71 1.11
CA TRP A 30 -1.31 3.41 0.28
C TRP A 30 -0.45 2.40 -0.47
N PHE A 31 -0.29 2.58 -1.77
CA PHE A 31 0.55 1.77 -2.64
C PHE A 31 1.68 2.64 -3.18
N VAL A 32 2.92 2.29 -2.86
CA VAL A 32 4.10 3.07 -3.23
C VAL A 32 4.63 2.61 -4.58
N THR A 33 4.79 3.53 -5.53
CA THR A 33 5.49 3.29 -6.80
C THR A 33 6.89 3.90 -6.82
N GLU A 34 7.10 5.00 -6.09
CA GLU A 34 8.39 5.68 -5.97
C GLU A 34 8.66 6.16 -4.55
N TRP A 35 9.92 6.37 -4.21
CA TRP A 35 10.36 6.94 -2.95
C TRP A 35 11.55 7.87 -3.14
N GLU A 36 11.48 9.04 -2.51
CA GLU A 36 12.61 9.95 -2.35
C GLU A 36 13.16 9.85 -0.92
N PRO A 37 14.30 9.16 -0.71
CA PRO A 37 14.80 8.86 0.63
C PRO A 37 15.27 10.10 1.40
N GLU A 38 15.76 11.13 0.71
CA GLU A 38 16.26 12.38 1.30
C GLU A 38 15.14 13.17 1.98
N SER A 39 13.95 13.18 1.37
CA SER A 39 12.78 13.89 1.88
C SER A 39 11.81 12.97 2.64
N GLY A 40 11.96 11.65 2.52
CA GLY A 40 11.01 10.69 3.07
C GLY A 40 9.65 10.68 2.38
N VAL A 41 9.55 11.23 1.16
CA VAL A 41 8.31 11.35 0.40
C VAL A 41 8.14 10.15 -0.51
N PHE A 42 6.97 9.52 -0.45
CA PHE A 42 6.52 8.51 -1.40
C PHE A 42 5.65 9.14 -2.48
N PHE A 43 5.60 8.47 -3.62
CA PHE A 43 4.59 8.70 -4.64
C PHE A 43 3.87 7.39 -4.97
N GLY A 44 2.57 7.46 -5.21
CA GLY A 44 1.78 6.31 -5.65
C GLY A 44 0.28 6.47 -5.42
N LEU A 45 -0.43 5.35 -5.36
CA LEU A 45 -1.90 5.31 -5.26
C LEU A 45 -2.34 5.33 -3.78
N VAL A 46 -3.25 6.21 -3.45
CA VAL A 46 -3.94 6.26 -2.16
C VAL A 46 -5.40 5.86 -2.37
N GLU A 47 -5.86 4.88 -1.60
CA GLU A 47 -7.25 4.48 -1.53
C GLU A 47 -7.79 4.74 -0.13
N GLY A 48 -8.80 5.58 -0.03
CA GLY A 48 -9.55 5.85 1.19
C GLY A 48 -10.96 6.27 0.84
N LEU A 49 -11.35 7.50 1.20
CA LEU A 49 -12.63 8.07 0.78
C LEU A 49 -12.71 8.24 -0.75
N TYR A 50 -11.59 8.62 -1.36
CA TYR A 50 -11.42 8.71 -2.80
C TYR A 50 -10.12 7.98 -3.20
N THR A 51 -10.05 7.57 -4.46
CA THR A 51 -8.83 7.01 -5.03
C THR A 51 -8.05 8.11 -5.74
N GLU A 52 -6.81 8.35 -5.33
CA GLU A 52 -5.94 9.39 -5.88
C GLU A 52 -4.53 8.86 -6.13
N PHE A 53 -3.86 9.39 -7.15
CA PHE A 53 -2.44 9.15 -7.37
C PHE A 53 -1.68 10.43 -6.97
N GLY A 54 -0.80 10.34 -5.98
CA GLY A 54 -0.22 11.53 -5.36
C GLY A 54 0.95 11.23 -4.43
N THR A 55 1.41 12.26 -3.74
CA THR A 55 2.52 12.17 -2.79
C THR A 55 2.01 12.03 -1.36
N PHE A 56 2.77 11.31 -0.54
CA PHE A 56 2.51 11.15 0.90
C PHE A 56 3.83 10.85 1.62
N SER A 57 4.00 11.30 2.87
CA SER A 57 5.28 11.14 3.57
C SER A 57 5.32 9.92 4.49
N LEU A 58 6.50 9.33 4.64
CA LEU A 58 6.75 8.30 5.66
C LEU A 58 6.46 8.81 7.06
N GLN A 59 6.79 10.07 7.35
CA GLN A 59 6.53 10.69 8.65
C GLN A 59 5.03 10.69 8.97
N GLU A 60 4.19 11.22 8.08
CA GLU A 60 2.74 11.25 8.26
C GLU A 60 2.17 9.83 8.45
N LEU A 61 2.63 8.85 7.67
CA LEU A 61 2.21 7.45 7.85
C LEU A 61 2.59 6.90 9.24
N THR A 62 3.78 7.21 9.75
CA THR A 62 4.22 6.73 11.08
C THR A 62 3.51 7.42 12.24
N GLU A 63 3.10 8.67 12.07
CA GLU A 63 2.39 9.47 13.07
C GLU A 63 0.87 9.23 13.04
N ALA A 64 0.32 8.88 11.87
CA ALA A 64 -1.09 8.63 11.68
C ALA A 64 -1.63 7.55 12.62
N ARG A 65 -2.83 7.80 13.14
CA ARG A 65 -3.60 6.88 13.97
C ARG A 65 -5.02 6.79 13.44
N GLY A 66 -5.54 5.58 13.35
CA GLY A 66 -6.94 5.38 13.03
C GLY A 66 -7.86 5.63 14.24
N PRO A 67 -9.19 5.47 14.05
CA PRO A 67 -10.19 5.74 15.08
C PRO A 67 -10.01 4.96 16.38
N TRP A 68 -9.34 3.80 16.35
CA TRP A 68 -9.05 2.98 17.52
C TRP A 68 -7.61 3.13 18.01
N GLY A 69 -6.89 4.15 17.51
CA GLY A 69 -5.51 4.42 17.88
C GLY A 69 -4.49 3.45 17.27
N MET A 70 -4.90 2.63 16.30
CA MET A 70 -3.98 1.72 15.61
C MET A 70 -3.07 2.51 14.66
N ARG A 71 -1.84 2.02 14.50
CA ARG A 71 -0.87 2.63 13.59
C ARG A 71 -1.12 2.12 12.17
N VAL A 72 -0.65 2.89 11.19
CA VAL A 72 -0.47 2.37 9.83
C VAL A 72 0.53 1.21 9.86
N GLU A 73 0.20 0.13 9.17
CA GLU A 73 1.05 -1.06 9.04
C GLU A 73 1.56 -1.21 7.61
N ARG A 74 2.71 -1.87 7.46
CA ARG A 74 3.24 -2.30 6.17
C ARG A 74 2.84 -3.75 5.92
N ASP A 75 2.26 -4.03 4.77
CA ASP A 75 2.00 -5.39 4.31
C ASP A 75 3.32 -6.04 3.85
N LEU A 76 3.86 -6.94 4.67
CA LEU A 76 5.12 -7.65 4.39
C LEU A 76 4.97 -8.75 3.33
N HIS A 77 3.73 -9.11 3.00
CA HIS A 77 3.43 -10.17 2.03
C HIS A 77 2.97 -9.61 0.68
N PHE A 78 2.72 -8.31 0.59
CA PHE A 78 2.44 -7.63 -0.66
C PHE A 78 3.54 -7.93 -1.70
N ARG A 79 3.11 -8.36 -2.89
CA ARG A 79 4.00 -8.54 -4.04
C ARG A 79 3.87 -7.34 -4.96
N PRO A 80 4.97 -6.91 -5.59
CA PRO A 80 4.90 -5.89 -6.61
C PRO A 80 3.80 -6.20 -7.62
N THR A 81 2.85 -5.28 -7.73
CA THR A 81 1.63 -5.42 -8.52
C THR A 81 1.47 -4.18 -9.38
N ARG A 82 1.04 -4.36 -10.63
CA ARG A 82 0.81 -3.22 -11.53
C ARG A 82 -0.33 -2.36 -11.03
N VAL A 83 -0.23 -1.04 -11.16
CA VAL A 83 -1.25 -0.10 -10.66
C VAL A 83 -2.65 -0.46 -11.19
N ARG A 84 -2.78 -0.82 -12.47
CA ARG A 84 -4.08 -1.22 -13.04
C ARG A 84 -4.71 -2.47 -12.39
N GLU A 85 -3.91 -3.31 -11.73
CA GLU A 85 -4.34 -4.56 -11.10
C GLU A 85 -4.66 -4.38 -9.60
N LEU A 86 -4.25 -3.25 -8.99
CA LEU A 86 -4.42 -3.00 -7.55
C LEU A 86 -5.88 -3.01 -7.11
N LYS A 87 -6.80 -2.50 -7.92
CA LYS A 87 -8.23 -2.53 -7.60
C LYS A 87 -8.78 -3.96 -7.53
N ALA A 88 -8.26 -4.87 -8.35
CA ALA A 88 -8.62 -6.29 -8.29
C ALA A 88 -8.00 -6.93 -7.04
N TYR A 89 -6.71 -6.69 -6.80
CA TYR A 89 -6.01 -7.11 -5.59
C TYR A 89 -6.78 -6.71 -4.31
N GLN A 90 -7.25 -5.46 -4.22
CA GLN A 90 -7.95 -4.96 -3.04
C GLN A 90 -9.33 -5.57 -2.82
N ARG A 91 -10.08 -5.86 -3.88
CA ARG A 91 -11.36 -6.57 -3.74
C ARG A 91 -11.18 -7.98 -3.19
N GLU A 92 -10.07 -8.61 -3.54
CA GLU A 92 -9.78 -9.99 -3.15
C GLU A 92 -9.08 -10.06 -1.79
N TRP A 93 -8.27 -9.05 -1.43
CA TRP A 93 -7.29 -9.09 -0.34
C TRP A 93 -7.23 -7.80 0.51
N GLY A 94 -8.33 -7.05 0.59
CA GLY A 94 -8.47 -5.66 1.10
C GLY A 94 -8.18 -5.42 2.59
N GLY A 95 -7.09 -5.99 3.10
CA GLY A 95 -6.61 -5.93 4.48
C GLY A 95 -5.76 -7.14 4.87
N ARG A 96 -5.89 -8.25 4.12
CA ARG A 96 -5.17 -9.50 4.30
C ARG A 96 -4.62 -9.89 2.93
N GLY A 97 -3.32 -9.74 2.71
CA GLY A 97 -2.72 -10.09 1.42
C GLY A 97 -3.02 -11.54 0.99
N PRO A 98 -2.72 -11.93 -0.27
CA PRO A 98 -2.97 -13.27 -0.86
C PRO A 98 -2.32 -14.47 -0.16
N TYR A 99 -1.69 -14.23 0.99
CA TYR A 99 -0.87 -15.18 1.72
C TYR A 99 -1.38 -15.41 3.16
N ASP A 100 -2.51 -14.81 3.57
CA ASP A 100 -3.23 -15.24 4.78
C ASP A 100 -3.94 -16.58 4.54
N ARG A 101 -3.13 -17.64 4.41
CA ARG A 101 -3.55 -19.03 4.57
C ARG A 101 -3.05 -19.52 5.92
N THR A 102 -3.64 -18.99 6.99
CA THR A 102 -3.77 -19.74 8.23
C THR A 102 -5.22 -20.24 8.35
N SER A 103 -5.34 -21.57 8.40
CA SER A 103 -6.56 -22.39 8.62
C SER A 103 -7.70 -22.31 7.59
N ALA A 104 -7.49 -22.96 6.44
CA ALA A 104 -8.46 -23.97 6.05
C ALA A 104 -8.17 -25.21 6.91
N GLY A 105 -9.08 -25.54 7.83
CA GLY A 105 -8.96 -26.74 8.65
C GLY A 105 -9.70 -26.70 9.98
N GLU A 106 -11.02 -26.58 9.95
CA GLU A 106 -11.87 -27.33 10.89
C GLU A 106 -13.01 -27.95 10.05
N GLY A 107 -12.71 -29.12 9.50
CA GLY A 107 -13.73 -30.13 9.31
C GLY A 107 -13.93 -30.83 10.65
N GLY A 108 -15.17 -30.85 11.11
CA GLY A 108 -15.67 -31.54 12.30
C GLY A 108 -17.18 -31.40 12.34
#